data_AF-A0A0F7ZQN8-F1
#
_entry.id   AF-A0A0F7ZQN8-F1
#
_cell.length_a   1.000
_cell.length_b   1.000
_cell.length_c   1.000
_cell.angle_alpha   90.00
_cell.angle_beta   90.00
_cell.angle_gamma   90.00
#
_symmetry.space_group_name_H-M   'P 1'
#
loop_
_entity.id
_entity.type
_entity.pdbx_description
1 polymer ?
#
loop_
_entity_poly.entity_id
_entity_poly.type
_entity_poly.pdbx_seq_one_letter_code
_entity_poly.pdbx_strand_id
1 'polypeptide(L)'
;MKGVAGKLHNLVSYINRNDARREVLKARMRVTKTSDGKLFVGVLLKDGGIRWNATYCMIERALRCRPAIDLYQAQWKSPDKDDKHRNDFLTEADWHELEPLYTLLQPFERLTKRLQGRADDEGNEGSSSAVIDD
;
A
#
# COMPACT_ATOMS: atom_id res chain seq x y z
N MET A 1 -8.50 -3.13 12.28
CA MET A 1 -7.07 -3.17 12.64
C MET A 1 -6.83 -2.05 13.65
N LYS A 2 -6.01 -2.24 14.69
CA LYS A 2 -5.74 -1.22 15.73
C LYS A 2 -4.33 -0.64 15.54
N GLY A 3 -4.07 0.57 16.06
CA GLY A 3 -2.77 1.26 15.94
C GLY A 3 -2.54 1.89 14.56
N VAL A 4 -1.31 2.34 14.30
CA VAL A 4 -0.94 3.15 13.14
C VAL A 4 -1.24 2.48 11.79
N ALA A 5 -1.06 1.16 11.68
CA ALA A 5 -1.41 0.41 10.48
C ALA A 5 -2.92 0.40 10.22
N GLY A 6 -3.73 0.36 11.28
CA GLY A 6 -5.19 0.45 11.15
C GLY A 6 -5.67 1.83 10.74
N LYS A 7 -5.00 2.87 11.23
CA LYS A 7 -5.22 4.25 10.82
C LYS A 7 -4.95 4.44 9.33
N LEU A 8 -3.79 3.97 8.85
CA LEU A 8 -3.44 3.96 7.43
C LEU A 8 -4.45 3.15 6.59
N HIS A 9 -4.85 1.96 7.06
CA HIS A 9 -5.88 1.14 6.39
C HIS A 9 -7.19 1.91 6.20
N ASN A 10 -7.67 2.59 7.24
CA ASN A 10 -8.91 3.36 7.19
C ASN A 10 -8.78 4.53 6.21
N LEU A 11 -7.64 5.23 6.22
CA LEU A 11 -7.36 6.32 5.30
C LEU A 11 -7.39 5.86 3.83
N VAL A 12 -6.61 4.81 3.52
CA VAL A 12 -6.57 4.20 2.19
C VAL A 12 -7.95 3.72 1.77
N SER A 13 -8.70 3.07 2.66
CA SER A 13 -10.05 2.59 2.40
C SER A 13 -11.02 3.74 2.12
N TYR A 14 -10.97 4.83 2.89
CA TYR A 14 -11.84 5.99 2.70
C TYR A 14 -11.62 6.65 1.34
N ILE A 15 -10.36 6.81 0.94
CA ILE A 15 -9.98 7.39 -0.34
C ILE A 15 -10.41 6.47 -1.48
N ASN A 16 -10.11 5.17 -1.38
CA ASN A 16 -10.36 4.24 -2.47
C ASN A 16 -11.84 3.91 -2.70
N ARG A 17 -12.71 4.09 -1.69
CA ARG A 17 -14.16 3.86 -1.81
C ARG A 17 -14.91 4.87 -2.68
N ASN A 18 -14.30 5.99 -3.05
CA ASN A 18 -14.97 7.04 -3.81
C ASN A 18 -14.06 7.59 -4.92
N ASP A 19 -14.56 7.55 -6.16
CA ASP A 19 -13.83 7.92 -7.37
C ASP A 19 -13.34 9.37 -7.33
N ALA A 20 -14.17 10.30 -6.88
CA ALA A 20 -13.78 11.70 -6.75
C ALA A 20 -12.63 11.87 -5.74
N ARG A 21 -12.66 11.14 -4.61
CA ARG A 21 -11.57 11.17 -3.62
C ARG A 21 -10.28 10.60 -4.20
N ARG A 22 -10.36 9.52 -4.99
CA ARG A 22 -9.19 8.96 -5.70
C ARG A 22 -8.60 9.96 -6.68
N GLU A 23 -9.43 10.65 -7.46
CA GLU A 23 -8.96 11.66 -8.42
C GLU A 23 -8.32 12.87 -7.73
N VAL A 24 -8.86 13.32 -6.58
CA VAL A 24 -8.22 14.37 -5.78
C VAL A 24 -6.81 13.95 -5.35
N LEU A 25 -6.65 12.73 -4.84
CA LEU A 25 -5.32 12.25 -4.45
C LEU A 25 -4.38 12.11 -5.66
N LYS A 26 -4.84 11.58 -6.79
CA LYS A 26 -4.03 11.49 -8.02
C LYS A 26 -3.58 12.87 -8.49
N ALA A 27 -4.45 13.88 -8.41
CA ALA A 27 -4.09 15.25 -8.74
C ALA A 27 -2.98 15.79 -7.82
N ARG A 28 -2.96 15.42 -6.53
CA ARG A 28 -1.86 15.75 -5.61
C ARG A 28 -0.58 15.01 -5.98
N MET A 29 -0.65 13.71 -6.26
CA MET A 29 0.51 12.92 -6.71
C MET A 29 1.18 13.47 -7.98
N ARG A 30 0.43 14.14 -8.87
CA ARG A 30 0.98 14.78 -10.07
C ARG A 30 1.78 16.05 -9.78
N VAL A 31 1.50 16.73 -8.68
CA VAL A 31 2.14 18.02 -8.31
C VAL A 31 3.14 17.88 -7.16
N THR A 32 3.14 16.74 -6.46
CA THR A 32 4.12 16.42 -5.43
C THR A 32 5.10 15.37 -5.94
N LYS A 33 6.40 15.58 -5.71
CA LYS A 33 7.38 14.50 -5.85
C LYS A 33 7.19 13.49 -4.72
N THR A 34 7.45 12.21 -5.01
CA THR A 34 7.62 11.17 -4.00
C THR A 34 8.78 11.52 -3.07
N SER A 35 8.85 10.82 -1.93
CA SER A 35 9.94 11.00 -0.97
C SER A 35 11.34 10.77 -1.56
N ASP A 36 11.46 9.99 -2.65
CA ASP A 36 12.71 9.79 -3.41
C ASP A 36 12.87 10.76 -4.61
N GLY A 37 12.07 11.83 -4.68
CA GLY A 37 12.20 12.91 -5.66
C GLY A 37 11.61 12.62 -7.04
N LYS A 38 10.90 11.49 -7.22
CA LYS A 38 10.32 11.06 -8.51
C LYS A 38 8.84 11.43 -8.62
N LEU A 39 8.27 11.30 -9.81
CA LEU A 39 6.82 11.36 -9.98
C LEU A 39 6.22 10.00 -9.68
N PHE A 40 5.14 9.98 -8.89
CA PHE A 40 4.42 8.74 -8.62
C PHE A 40 3.39 8.46 -9.71
N VAL A 41 3.49 7.30 -10.35
CA VAL A 41 2.49 6.82 -11.32
C VAL A 41 1.80 5.59 -10.73
N GLY A 42 0.62 5.79 -10.14
CA GLY A 42 -0.25 4.70 -9.68
C GLY A 42 -1.28 5.10 -8.62
N VAL A 43 -1.94 4.11 -7.98
CA VAL A 43 -3.00 4.30 -6.97
C VAL A 43 -2.56 3.83 -5.57
N LEU A 44 -3.20 4.28 -4.48
CA LEU A 44 -2.96 3.66 -3.17
C LEU A 44 -3.54 2.23 -3.13
N LEU A 45 -2.78 1.28 -2.62
CA LEU A 45 -3.20 -0.11 -2.51
C LEU A 45 -3.87 -0.36 -1.16
N LYS A 46 -5.03 -0.99 -1.16
CA LYS A 46 -5.65 -1.56 0.04
C LYS A 46 -4.99 -2.91 0.35
N ASP A 47 -4.90 -3.27 1.61
CA ASP A 47 -4.50 -4.61 2.06
C ASP A 47 -5.55 -5.67 1.64
N GLY A 48 -5.16 -6.64 0.81
CA GLY A 48 -6.07 -7.66 0.26
C GLY A 48 -5.54 -9.10 0.22
N GLY A 49 -4.39 -9.41 0.82
CA GLY A 49 -3.76 -10.75 0.75
C GLY A 49 -3.20 -11.22 2.11
N ILE A 50 -2.26 -12.20 2.11
CA ILE A 50 -1.55 -12.67 3.32
C ILE A 50 -1.20 -11.47 4.19
N ARG A 51 -1.70 -11.47 5.42
CA ARG A 51 -2.03 -10.26 6.20
C ARG A 51 -0.87 -9.29 6.32
N TRP A 52 0.36 -9.80 6.39
CA TRP A 52 1.56 -8.98 6.55
C TRP A 52 2.13 -8.49 5.20
N ASN A 53 2.04 -9.23 4.08
CA ASN A 53 2.52 -8.76 2.76
C ASN A 53 1.66 -7.62 2.24
N ALA A 54 0.35 -7.76 2.40
CA ALA A 54 -0.60 -6.74 1.99
C ALA A 54 -0.42 -5.44 2.80
N THR A 55 -0.16 -5.59 4.11
CA THR A 55 0.20 -4.49 5.00
C THR A 55 1.54 -3.85 4.59
N TYR A 56 2.56 -4.65 4.32
CA TYR A 56 3.87 -4.19 3.84
C TYR A 56 3.72 -3.32 2.58
N CYS A 57 3.03 -3.82 1.56
CA CYS A 57 2.81 -3.10 0.30
C CYS A 57 2.03 -1.80 0.50
N MET A 58 1.03 -1.78 1.40
CA MET A 58 0.29 -0.58 1.74
C MET A 58 1.19 0.47 2.40
N ILE A 59 2.00 0.06 3.39
CA ILE A 59 2.92 0.97 4.10
C ILE A 59 3.99 1.51 3.15
N GLU A 60 4.63 0.64 2.36
CA GLU A 60 5.65 1.03 1.38
C GLU A 60 5.14 2.15 0.46
N ARG A 61 3.91 1.98 -0.03
CA ARG A 61 3.29 2.90 -0.96
C ARG A 61 2.87 4.20 -0.29
N ALA A 62 2.37 4.14 0.94
CA ALA A 62 2.07 5.32 1.73
C ALA A 62 3.33 6.15 2.00
N LEU A 63 4.44 5.52 2.40
CA LEU A 63 5.72 6.20 2.65
C LEU A 63 6.27 6.89 1.39
N ARG A 64 6.18 6.24 0.22
CA ARG A 64 6.57 6.87 -1.06
C ARG A 64 5.69 8.05 -1.43
N CYS A 65 4.42 8.00 -1.06
CA CYS A 65 3.41 9.01 -1.39
C CYS A 65 3.14 10.00 -0.25
N ARG A 66 3.97 10.02 0.80
CA ARG A 66 3.75 10.85 1.99
C ARG A 66 3.48 12.33 1.66
N PRO A 67 4.27 13.02 0.82
CA PRO A 67 3.98 14.41 0.46
C PRO A 67 2.58 14.62 -0.17
N ALA A 68 2.11 13.68 -0.98
CA ALA A 68 0.78 13.75 -1.59
C ALA A 68 -0.32 13.51 -0.56
N ILE A 69 -0.10 12.59 0.38
CA ILE A 69 -1.05 12.27 1.46
C ILE A 69 -1.13 13.45 2.43
N ASP A 70 -0.01 14.03 2.83
CA ASP A 70 0.02 15.21 3.71
C ASP A 70 -0.73 16.38 3.07
N LEU A 71 -0.51 16.62 1.78
CA LEU A 71 -1.24 17.65 1.03
C LEU A 71 -2.74 17.35 0.88
N TYR A 72 -3.12 16.08 0.68
CA TYR A 72 -4.51 15.65 0.67
C TYR A 72 -5.19 15.96 2.01
N GLN A 73 -4.56 15.56 3.12
CA GLN A 73 -5.08 15.76 4.48
C GLN A 73 -5.19 17.26 4.83
N ALA A 74 -4.19 18.07 4.47
CA ALA A 74 -4.18 19.50 4.73
C ALA A 74 -5.32 20.25 4.01
N GLN A 75 -5.74 19.76 2.84
CA GLN A 75 -6.75 20.41 2.00
C GLN A 75 -8.12 19.72 2.06
N TRP A 76 -8.23 18.62 2.81
CA TRP A 76 -9.47 17.88 2.93
C TRP A 76 -10.53 18.74 3.62
N LYS A 77 -11.73 18.72 3.04
CA LYS A 77 -12.92 19.36 3.60
C LYS A 77 -13.94 18.27 3.89
N SER A 78 -14.49 18.32 5.10
CA SER A 78 -15.52 17.39 5.53
C SER A 78 -16.73 17.45 4.59
N PRO A 79 -17.14 16.34 3.96
CA PRO A 79 -18.35 16.30 3.15
C PRO A 79 -19.63 16.41 4.00
N ASP A 80 -19.53 16.07 5.29
CA ASP A 80 -20.61 16.14 6.28
C ASP A 80 -20.06 16.54 7.65
N LYS A 81 -20.88 17.10 8.54
CA LYS A 81 -20.50 17.50 9.91
C LYS A 81 -20.10 16.31 10.79
N ASP A 82 -20.63 15.12 10.49
CA ASP A 82 -20.36 13.90 11.25
C ASP A 82 -19.28 13.00 10.63
N ASP A 83 -18.57 13.46 9.60
CA ASP A 83 -17.49 12.67 8.97
C ASP A 83 -16.27 12.55 9.91
N LYS A 84 -16.14 11.36 10.50
CA LYS A 84 -15.05 10.99 11.42
C LYS A 84 -13.74 10.67 10.72
N HIS A 85 -13.67 10.73 9.38
CA HIS A 85 -12.48 10.37 8.62
C HIS A 85 -11.22 11.14 9.04
N ARG A 86 -11.36 12.38 9.51
CA ARG A 86 -10.25 13.18 10.03
C ARG A 86 -9.50 12.49 11.19
N ASN A 87 -10.17 11.62 11.95
CA ASN A 87 -9.54 10.86 13.03
C ASN A 87 -8.50 9.86 12.51
N ASP A 88 -8.59 9.48 11.24
CA ASP A 88 -7.65 8.58 10.57
C ASP A 88 -6.50 9.33 9.86
N PHE A 89 -6.38 10.65 10.03
CA PHE A 89 -5.29 11.41 9.41
C PHE A 89 -3.95 11.12 10.06
N LEU A 90 -2.99 10.71 9.24
CA LEU A 90 -1.62 10.43 9.65
C LEU A 90 -0.93 11.72 10.07
N THR A 91 -0.38 11.69 11.27
CA THR A 91 0.45 12.72 11.88
C THR A 91 1.93 12.40 11.67
N GLU A 92 2.81 13.34 12.02
CA GLU A 92 4.26 13.10 12.03
C GLU A 92 4.66 11.90 12.90
N ALA A 93 4.03 11.73 14.07
CA ALA A 93 4.27 10.57 14.92
C ALA A 93 3.84 9.26 14.25
N ASP A 94 2.70 9.26 13.55
CA ASP A 94 2.26 8.08 12.79
C ASP A 94 3.25 7.72 11.68
N TRP A 95 3.80 8.72 10.97
CA TRP A 95 4.83 8.48 9.97
C TRP A 95 6.10 7.86 10.57
N HIS A 96 6.55 8.38 11.71
CA HIS A 96 7.69 7.82 12.45
C HIS A 96 7.45 6.41 12.99
N GLU A 97 6.20 6.01 13.26
CA GLU A 97 5.87 4.63 13.63
C GLU A 97 5.74 3.69 12.41
N LEU A 98 5.32 4.21 11.25
CA LEU A 98 5.19 3.42 10.01
C LEU A 98 6.53 2.99 9.42
N GLU A 99 7.56 3.84 9.52
CA GLU A 99 8.92 3.53 9.04
C GLU A 99 9.54 2.26 9.67
N PRO A 100 9.63 2.13 11.01
CA PRO A 100 10.17 0.92 11.62
C PRO A 100 9.28 -0.29 11.37
N LEU A 101 7.96 -0.11 11.27
CA LEU A 101 7.04 -1.20 10.91
C LEU A 101 7.31 -1.70 9.48
N TYR A 102 7.56 -0.80 8.52
CA TYR A 102 7.97 -1.16 7.16
C TYR A 102 9.27 -1.97 7.18
N THR A 103 10.30 -1.49 7.88
CA THR A 103 11.59 -2.20 8.01
C THR A 103 11.43 -3.58 8.65
N LEU A 104 10.60 -3.70 9.69
CA LEU A 104 10.32 -4.98 10.36
C LEU A 104 9.68 -6.00 9.41
N LEU A 105 8.82 -5.55 8.50
CA LEU A 105 8.10 -6.41 7.57
C LEU A 105 8.92 -6.84 6.34
N GLN A 106 9.99 -6.10 6.00
CA GLN A 106 10.83 -6.37 4.82
C GLN A 106 11.41 -7.80 4.73
N PRO A 107 11.95 -8.41 5.81
CA PRO A 107 12.49 -9.78 5.74
C PRO A 107 11.42 -10.81 5.39
N PHE A 108 10.23 -10.69 5.98
CA PHE A 108 9.11 -11.59 5.71
C PHE A 108 8.72 -11.50 4.23
N GLU A 109 8.60 -10.28 3.68
CA GLU A 109 8.24 -10.09 2.28
C GLU A 109 9.25 -10.70 1.30
N ARG A 110 10.55 -10.56 1.59
CA ARG A 110 11.58 -11.22 0.78
C ARG A 110 11.45 -12.74 0.83
N LEU A 111 11.15 -13.32 1.98
CA LEU A 111 10.99 -14.76 2.13
C LEU A 111 9.77 -15.27 1.36
N THR A 112 8.61 -14.61 1.46
CA THR A 112 7.43 -15.06 0.71
C THR A 112 7.58 -14.90 -0.79
N LYS A 113 8.18 -13.81 -1.28
CA LYS A 113 8.45 -13.68 -2.73
C LYS A 113 9.35 -14.80 -3.25
N ARG A 114 10.37 -15.20 -2.48
CA ARG A 114 11.25 -16.33 -2.83
C ARG A 114 10.51 -17.66 -2.86
N LEU A 115 9.60 -17.89 -1.91
CA LEU A 115 8.81 -19.13 -1.85
C LEU A 115 7.75 -19.19 -2.94
N GLN A 116 7.09 -18.07 -3.24
CA GLN A 116 6.12 -17.97 -4.34
C GLN A 116 6.79 -18.23 -5.70
N GLY A 117 7.94 -17.60 -5.96
CA GLY A 117 8.68 -17.84 -7.21
C GLY A 117 9.07 -19.30 -7.43
N ARG A 118 9.45 -20.03 -6.36
CA ARG A 118 9.74 -21.48 -6.45
C ARG A 118 8.50 -22.32 -6.76
N ALA A 119 7.35 -21.97 -6.20
CA ALA A 119 6.10 -22.65 -6.48
C ALA A 119 5.63 -22.42 -7.93
N ASP A 120 5.88 -21.23 -8.48
CA ASP A 120 5.58 -20.89 -9.88
C ASP A 120 6.53 -21.64 -10.85
N ASP A 121 7.80 -21.86 -10.47
CA ASP A 121 8.77 -22.64 -11.25
C ASP A 121 8.47 -24.16 -11.23
N GLU A 122 8.11 -24.73 -10.07
CA GLU A 122 7.73 -26.16 -9.93
C GLU A 122 6.46 -26.53 -10.71
N GLY A 123 5.62 -25.56 -11.07
CA GLY A 123 4.42 -25.76 -11.90
C GLY A 123 4.69 -25.90 -13.40
N ASN A 124 5.92 -25.64 -13.87
CA ASN A 124 6.27 -25.67 -15.29
C ASN A 124 7.08 -26.92 -15.73
N GLU A 125 7.46 -27.80 -14.80
CA GLU A 125 8.30 -28.98 -15.10
C GLU A 125 7.51 -30.29 -15.34
N GLY A 126 6.18 -30.21 -15.49
CA GLY A 126 5.32 -31.39 -15.71
C GLY A 126 5.14 -31.85 -17.16
N SER A 127 5.75 -31.21 -18.16
CA SER A 127 5.51 -31.53 -19.58
C SER A 127 6.81 -31.80 -20.35
N SER A 128 7.55 -32.83 -19.96
CA SER A 128 8.41 -33.59 -20.89
C SER A 128 8.88 -34.88 -20.23
N SER A 129 8.17 -35.97 -20.51
CA SER A 129 8.71 -37.32 -20.73
C SER A 129 7.55 -38.33 -20.79
N ALA A 130 6.92 -38.43 -21.95
CA ALA A 130 6.28 -39.67 -22.37
C ALA A 130 6.84 -39.99 -23.76
N VAL A 131 8.10 -40.41 -23.78
CA VAL A 131 8.63 -41.16 -24.92
C VAL A 131 8.10 -42.58 -24.81
N ILE A 132 7.49 -43.00 -25.91
CA ILE A 132 6.88 -44.30 -26.17
C ILE A 132 8.00 -45.33 -26.28
N ASP A 133 7.90 -46.44 -25.55
CA ASP A 133 8.59 -47.70 -25.85
C ASP A 133 7.62 -48.85 -25.50
N ASP A 134 6.94 -49.39 -26.53
CA ASP A 134 7.02 -50.79 -27.00
C ASP A 134 6.24 -50.92 -28.32
#